data_AF-A0A1X7SLN0-F1
#
_entry.id   AF-A0A1X7SLN0-F1
#
_cell.length_a   1.000
_cell.length_b   1.000
_cell.length_c   1.000
_cell.angle_alpha   90.00
_cell.angle_beta   90.00
_cell.angle_gamma   90.00
#
_symmetry.space_group_name_H-M   'P 1'
#
loop_
_entity.id
_entity.type
_entity.pdbx_description
1 polymer ?
#
loop_
_entity_poly.entity_id
_entity_poly.type
_entity_poly.pdbx_seq_one_letter_code
_entity_poly.pdbx_strand_id
1 'polypeptide(L)'
;MYPVWRRYLLCLLVSSFVSLTELRSFNKQYIETKIAEHGGTFVQNPTTDTYCVLVHKLVVKANNIISKGIYNVVMIQWLLDCLETGRCLPLKPSLMYSTSSETASKFSEVYDKYGDSYIDDTSETTLREIFDKMKDKRSCSADEIAKIELEYFPNESDNGLFRHFK
;
A
#
# COMPACT_ATOMS: atom_id res chain seq x y z
N MET A 1 18.91 21.76 0.43
CA MET A 1 17.87 20.71 0.36
C MET A 1 16.67 21.30 -0.35
N TYR A 2 16.36 20.85 -1.57
CA TYR A 2 15.20 21.37 -2.31
C TYR A 2 13.90 20.94 -1.60
N PRO A 3 12.88 21.80 -1.54
CA PRO A 3 11.63 21.48 -0.87
C PRO A 3 10.86 20.41 -1.66
N VAL A 4 10.91 19.17 -1.17
CA VAL A 4 10.33 17.98 -1.79
C VAL A 4 8.79 18.08 -1.86
N TRP A 5 8.17 18.82 -0.93
CA TRP A 5 6.72 18.79 -0.72
C TRP A 5 5.96 20.08 -1.08
N ARG A 6 6.62 21.05 -1.71
CA ARG A 6 6.11 22.43 -1.88
C ARG A 6 4.76 22.57 -2.60
N ARG A 7 4.27 21.53 -3.26
CA ARG A 7 3.00 21.52 -4.00
C ARG A 7 1.96 20.54 -3.43
N TYR A 8 2.27 19.82 -2.36
CA TYR A 8 1.40 18.79 -1.83
C TYR A 8 0.73 19.26 -0.53
N LEU A 9 -0.59 19.47 -0.62
CA LEU A 9 -1.43 19.72 0.55
C LEU A 9 -1.87 18.39 1.15
N LEU A 10 -1.36 18.06 2.33
CA LEU A 10 -1.63 16.80 3.02
C LEU A 10 -2.75 16.99 4.06
N CYS A 11 -3.74 16.10 4.09
CA CYS A 11 -4.72 16.10 5.17
C CYS A 11 -4.31 15.09 6.25
N LEU A 12 -4.01 15.55 7.46
CA LEU A 12 -3.54 14.71 8.56
C LEU A 12 -4.70 14.27 9.46
N LEU A 13 -5.06 12.99 9.41
CA LEU A 13 -6.01 12.34 10.32
C LEU A 13 -5.29 11.34 11.22
N VAL A 14 -4.45 11.88 12.09
CA VAL A 14 -3.67 11.12 13.07
C VAL A 14 -4.06 11.51 14.50
N SER A 15 -4.07 10.53 15.40
CA SER A 15 -4.16 10.73 16.84
C SER A 15 -2.92 11.45 17.37
N SER A 16 -2.97 11.92 18.63
CA SER A 16 -1.83 12.57 19.31
C SER A 16 -0.54 11.73 19.27
N PHE A 17 -0.70 10.41 19.17
CA PHE A 17 0.37 9.44 19.08
C PHE A 17 0.13 8.48 17.90
N VAL A 18 1.19 8.16 17.17
CA VAL A 18 1.24 7.26 16.01
C VAL A 18 2.24 6.17 16.33
N SER A 19 1.82 4.90 16.38
CA SER A 19 2.70 3.76 16.69
C SER A 19 2.66 2.75 15.55
N LEU A 20 3.76 2.61 14.81
CA LEU A 20 3.85 1.63 13.72
C LEU A 20 4.28 0.25 14.22
N THR A 21 5.21 0.23 15.16
CA THR A 21 5.69 -0.96 15.88
C THR A 21 5.85 -0.61 17.36
N GLU A 22 6.24 -1.58 18.20
CA GLU A 22 6.50 -1.34 19.63
C GLU A 22 7.64 -0.33 19.88
N LEU A 23 8.54 -0.13 18.92
CA LEU A 23 9.70 0.76 19.03
C LEU A 23 9.61 2.02 18.15
N ARG A 24 8.69 2.07 17.19
CA ARG A 24 8.51 3.21 16.28
C ARG A 24 7.24 3.95 16.60
N SER A 25 7.36 4.91 17.50
CA SER A 25 6.27 5.80 17.89
C SER A 25 6.60 7.27 17.70
N PHE A 26 5.66 8.02 17.15
CA PHE A 26 5.80 9.44 16.86
C PHE A 26 4.61 10.21 17.42
N ASN A 27 4.86 11.40 17.98
CA ASN A 27 3.77 12.30 18.31
C ASN A 27 3.32 13.05 17.05
N LYS A 28 2.07 13.53 17.06
CA LYS A 28 1.49 14.29 15.95
C LYS A 28 2.32 15.54 15.60
N GLN A 29 2.79 16.27 16.61
CA GLN A 29 3.55 17.51 16.44
C GLN A 29 4.89 17.28 15.71
N TYR A 30 5.56 16.16 15.97
CA TYR A 30 6.79 15.78 15.27
C TYR A 30 6.51 15.57 13.78
N ILE A 31 5.43 14.87 13.44
CA ILE A 31 5.05 14.63 12.04
C ILE A 31 4.74 15.97 11.33
N GLU A 32 3.95 16.84 11.96
CA GLU A 32 3.61 18.16 11.43
C GLU A 32 4.85 19.03 11.21
N THR A 33 5.78 19.01 12.17
CA THR A 33 7.07 19.72 12.08
C THR A 33 7.91 19.18 10.92
N LYS A 34 8.01 17.85 10.79
CA LYS A 34 8.77 17.22 9.69
C LYS A 34 8.20 17.54 8.33
N ILE A 35 6.88 17.58 8.19
CA ILE A 35 6.22 18.00 6.93
C ILE A 35 6.62 19.44 6.59
N ALA A 36 6.52 20.36 7.56
CA ALA A 36 6.86 21.77 7.35
C ALA A 36 8.35 21.96 7.01
N GLU A 37 9.26 21.25 7.70
CA GLU A 37 10.71 21.25 7.42
C GLU A 37 11.02 20.83 5.97
N HIS A 38 10.26 19.88 5.42
CA HIS A 38 10.43 19.42 4.03
C HIS A 38 9.60 20.23 3.02
N GLY A 39 9.01 21.34 3.47
CA GLY A 39 8.28 22.31 2.65
C GLY A 39 6.85 21.91 2.31
N GLY A 40 6.26 20.94 2.99
CA GLY A 40 4.88 20.51 2.79
C GLY A 40 3.89 21.40 3.54
N THR A 41 2.64 21.37 3.10
CA THR A 41 1.52 22.02 3.79
C THR A 41 0.54 20.97 4.29
N PHE A 42 -0.14 21.22 5.40
CA PHE A 42 -1.12 20.29 5.92
C PHE A 42 -2.40 20.95 6.44
N VAL A 43 -3.50 20.20 6.37
CA VAL A 43 -4.83 20.58 6.86
C VAL A 43 -5.43 19.47 7.71
N GLN A 44 -6.41 19.81 8.54
CA GLN A 44 -7.09 18.84 9.42
C GLN A 44 -8.36 18.25 8.78
N ASN A 45 -8.83 18.84 7.69
CA ASN A 45 -9.98 18.40 6.90
C ASN A 45 -9.62 18.45 5.42
N PRO A 46 -10.00 17.43 4.64
CA PRO A 46 -9.71 17.42 3.22
C PRO A 46 -10.51 18.51 2.48
N THR A 47 -9.82 19.17 1.55
CA THR A 47 -10.32 20.17 0.61
C THR A 47 -10.13 19.67 -0.83
N THR A 48 -10.64 20.39 -1.83
CA THR A 48 -10.47 20.04 -3.25
C THR A 48 -9.01 19.92 -3.68
N ASP A 49 -8.13 20.72 -3.08
CA ASP A 49 -6.69 20.75 -3.41
C ASP A 49 -5.87 19.75 -2.58
N THR A 50 -6.53 18.96 -1.72
CA THR A 50 -5.85 17.97 -0.88
C THR A 50 -5.32 16.84 -1.75
N TYR A 51 -4.00 16.67 -1.73
CA TYR A 51 -3.31 15.61 -2.47
C TYR A 51 -3.67 14.22 -1.94
N CYS A 52 -3.59 14.04 -0.62
CA CYS A 52 -3.98 12.80 0.03
C CYS A 52 -4.34 13.00 1.51
N VAL A 53 -5.11 12.07 2.05
CA VAL A 53 -5.51 11.99 3.46
C VAL A 53 -4.68 10.91 4.13
N LEU A 54 -3.80 11.32 5.05
CA LEU A 54 -2.95 10.42 5.79
C LEU A 54 -3.65 9.94 7.07
N VAL A 55 -3.68 8.62 7.24
CA VAL A 55 -4.40 7.96 8.34
C VAL A 55 -3.46 7.00 9.06
N HIS A 56 -3.42 7.09 10.38
CA HIS A 56 -2.71 6.10 11.20
C HIS A 56 -3.58 4.86 11.50
N LYS A 57 -4.85 5.09 11.86
CA LYS A 57 -5.84 4.04 12.15
C LYS A 57 -7.20 4.43 11.57
N LEU A 58 -7.97 3.43 11.12
CA LEU A 58 -9.33 3.65 10.63
C LEU A 58 -10.25 4.07 11.77
N VAL A 59 -10.50 5.37 11.85
CA VAL A 59 -11.47 5.99 12.76
C VAL A 59 -12.74 6.37 11.99
N VAL A 60 -13.82 6.68 12.70
CA VAL A 60 -15.12 7.08 12.10
C VAL A 60 -14.95 8.16 11.03
N LYS A 61 -14.12 9.18 11.29
CA LYS A 61 -13.85 10.26 10.32
C LYS A 61 -13.16 9.75 9.05
N ALA A 62 -12.22 8.81 9.17
CA ALA A 62 -11.53 8.22 8.02
C ALA A 62 -12.50 7.37 7.20
N ASN A 63 -13.34 6.55 7.85
CA ASN A 63 -14.36 5.76 7.16
C ASN A 63 -15.37 6.63 6.40
N ASN A 64 -15.78 7.77 6.98
CA ASN A 64 -16.65 8.74 6.32
C ASN A 64 -16.00 9.44 5.11
N ILE A 65 -14.68 9.49 5.04
CA ILE A 65 -13.95 10.03 3.89
C ILE A 65 -13.79 8.94 2.83
N ILE A 66 -13.47 7.72 3.25
CA ILE A 66 -13.39 6.54 2.37
C ILE A 66 -14.70 6.33 1.64
N SER A 67 -15.85 6.43 2.35
CA SER A 67 -17.17 6.24 1.76
C SER A 67 -17.53 7.26 0.67
N LYS A 68 -16.86 8.42 0.64
CA LYS A 68 -17.04 9.40 -0.44
C LYS A 68 -16.36 8.99 -1.74
N GLY A 69 -15.29 8.18 -1.68
CA GLY A 69 -14.57 7.68 -2.85
C GLY A 69 -13.84 8.74 -3.70
N ILE A 70 -13.73 9.99 -3.22
CA ILE A 70 -13.13 11.10 -3.97
C ILE A 70 -11.68 11.38 -3.57
N TYR A 71 -11.25 10.95 -2.39
CA TYR A 71 -9.91 11.23 -1.85
C TYR A 71 -9.04 9.98 -1.83
N ASN A 72 -7.76 10.18 -2.09
CA ASN A 72 -6.72 9.20 -1.77
C ASN A 72 -6.54 9.13 -0.26
N VAL A 73 -6.89 8.00 0.36
CA VAL A 73 -6.71 7.74 1.79
C VAL A 73 -5.55 6.77 1.97
N VAL A 74 -4.47 7.25 2.59
CA VAL A 74 -3.15 6.62 2.61
C VAL A 74 -2.73 6.33 4.04
N MET A 75 -2.05 5.21 4.26
CA MET A 75 -1.42 4.89 5.54
C MET A 75 -0.30 5.89 5.85
N ILE A 76 -0.21 6.29 7.12
CA ILE A 76 0.85 7.21 7.57
C ILE A 76 2.27 6.66 7.34
N GLN A 77 2.41 5.34 7.23
CA GLN A 77 3.66 4.66 6.89
C GLN A 77 4.32 5.26 5.64
N TRP A 78 3.55 5.55 4.59
CA TRP A 78 4.06 6.13 3.35
C TRP A 78 4.79 7.46 3.59
N LEU A 79 4.21 8.35 4.41
CA LEU A 79 4.85 9.62 4.73
C LEU A 79 6.15 9.38 5.51
N LEU A 80 6.17 8.43 6.44
CA LEU A 80 7.34 8.14 7.24
C LEU A 80 8.48 7.56 6.38
N ASP A 81 8.16 6.69 5.43
CA ASP A 81 9.12 6.17 4.45
C ASP A 81 9.66 7.29 3.55
N CYS A 82 8.81 8.24 3.17
CA CYS A 82 9.25 9.42 2.43
C CYS A 82 10.18 10.32 3.25
N LEU A 83 9.90 10.51 4.53
CA LEU A 83 10.74 11.29 5.43
C LEU A 83 12.09 10.62 5.68
N GLU A 84 12.11 9.29 5.79
CA GLU A 84 13.33 8.49 5.99
C GLU A 84 14.22 8.51 4.74
N THR A 85 13.62 8.40 3.55
CA THR A 85 14.35 8.47 2.27
C THR A 85 14.68 9.90 1.82
N GLY A 86 14.08 10.92 2.46
CA GLY A 86 14.21 12.32 2.09
C GLY A 86 13.63 12.65 0.70
N ARG A 87 12.73 11.81 0.17
CA ARG A 87 12.14 11.94 -1.18
C ARG A 87 10.63 11.67 -1.13
N CYS A 88 9.89 12.23 -2.09
CA CYS A 88 8.48 11.91 -2.28
C CYS A 88 8.38 10.59 -3.05
N LEU A 89 8.04 9.51 -2.35
CA LEU A 89 7.85 8.19 -2.95
C LEU A 89 6.52 8.14 -3.68
N PRO A 90 6.42 7.41 -4.82
CA PRO A 90 5.14 7.18 -5.47
C PRO A 90 4.18 6.44 -4.52
N LEU A 91 2.89 6.72 -4.65
CA LEU A 91 1.86 5.98 -3.91
C LEU A 91 1.82 4.53 -4.40
N LYS A 92 1.64 3.59 -3.47
CA LYS A 92 1.55 2.16 -3.75
C LYS A 92 0.21 1.60 -3.26
N PRO A 93 -0.46 0.69 -4.00
CA PRO A 93 -1.72 0.10 -3.57
C PRO A 93 -1.67 -0.55 -2.18
N SER A 94 -0.53 -1.12 -1.78
CA SER A 94 -0.34 -1.74 -0.46
C SER A 94 -0.49 -0.78 0.72
N LEU A 95 -0.22 0.51 0.53
CA LEU A 95 -0.28 1.54 1.56
C LEU A 95 -1.57 2.37 1.50
N MET A 96 -2.56 1.95 0.70
CA MET A 96 -3.80 2.69 0.48
C MET A 96 -4.98 2.03 1.20
N TYR A 97 -5.80 2.83 1.86
CA TYR A 97 -7.13 2.41 2.35
C TYR A 97 -8.22 2.67 1.31
N SER A 98 -8.08 3.75 0.54
CA SER A 98 -9.00 4.11 -0.53
C SER A 98 -8.28 4.95 -1.57
N THR A 99 -8.70 4.84 -2.83
CA THR A 99 -8.14 5.57 -3.97
C THR A 99 -9.24 6.42 -4.61
N SER A 100 -8.87 7.60 -5.11
CA SER A 100 -9.74 8.32 -6.03
C SER A 100 -9.87 7.56 -7.35
N SER A 101 -10.94 7.80 -8.11
CA SER A 101 -11.16 7.14 -9.41
C SER A 101 -9.98 7.33 -10.39
N GLU A 102 -9.40 8.53 -10.42
CA GLU A 102 -8.22 8.82 -11.25
C GLU A 102 -7.01 7.99 -10.83
N THR A 103 -6.75 7.90 -9.53
CA THR A 103 -5.59 7.15 -9.00
C THR A 103 -5.79 5.66 -9.18
N ALA A 104 -7.02 5.16 -9.00
CA ALA A 104 -7.37 3.77 -9.26
C ALA A 104 -7.15 3.38 -10.72
N SER A 105 -7.53 4.26 -11.67
CA SER A 105 -7.26 4.04 -13.10
C SER A 105 -5.76 3.92 -13.37
N LYS A 106 -4.95 4.85 -12.84
CA LYS A 106 -3.50 4.81 -12.98
C LYS A 106 -2.88 3.57 -12.35
N PHE A 107 -3.39 3.13 -11.21
CA PHE A 107 -2.92 1.89 -10.59
C PHE A 107 -3.28 0.65 -11.41
N SER A 108 -4.45 0.60 -12.05
CA SER A 108 -4.85 -0.55 -12.88
C SER A 108 -3.97 -0.77 -14.11
N GLU A 109 -3.22 0.25 -14.54
CA GLU A 109 -2.27 0.15 -15.66
C GLU A 109 -0.94 -0.50 -15.23
N VAL A 110 -0.59 -0.44 -13.94
CA VAL A 110 0.73 -0.81 -13.41
C VAL A 110 0.65 -1.99 -12.44
N TYR A 111 -0.50 -2.20 -11.82
CA TYR A 111 -0.72 -3.24 -10.82
C TYR A 111 -1.91 -4.11 -11.18
N ASP A 112 -1.83 -5.37 -10.78
CA ASP A 112 -2.97 -6.27 -10.82
C ASP A 112 -4.02 -5.93 -9.74
N LYS A 113 -5.14 -6.65 -9.78
CA LYS A 113 -6.25 -6.47 -8.82
C LYS A 113 -5.88 -6.76 -7.36
N TYR A 114 -4.77 -7.44 -7.09
CA TYR A 114 -4.30 -7.79 -5.75
C TYR A 114 -3.13 -6.91 -5.28
N GLY A 115 -2.59 -6.07 -6.17
CA GLY A 115 -1.51 -5.14 -5.91
C GLY A 115 -0.12 -5.65 -6.27
N ASP A 116 -0.02 -6.69 -7.11
CA ASP A 116 1.24 -7.13 -7.70
C ASP A 116 1.64 -6.21 -8.87
N SER A 117 2.93 -5.87 -8.97
CA SER A 117 3.42 -4.93 -9.99
C SER A 117 3.64 -5.68 -11.32
N TYR A 118 3.23 -5.08 -12.44
CA TYR A 118 3.54 -5.61 -13.77
C TYR A 118 4.98 -5.28 -14.23
N ILE A 119 5.65 -4.35 -13.54
CA ILE A 119 6.93 -3.79 -13.99
C ILE A 119 8.10 -4.04 -13.02
N ASP A 120 7.80 -4.26 -11.74
CA ASP A 120 8.81 -4.45 -10.70
C ASP A 120 8.82 -5.90 -10.23
N ASP A 121 10.00 -6.44 -9.96
CA ASP A 121 10.13 -7.77 -9.36
C ASP A 121 9.54 -7.79 -7.94
N THR A 122 8.84 -8.88 -7.63
CA THR A 122 8.28 -9.11 -6.30
C THR A 122 9.29 -9.77 -5.37
N SER A 123 9.09 -9.62 -4.06
CA SER A 123 9.90 -10.27 -3.02
C SER A 123 9.05 -11.26 -2.23
N GLU A 124 9.65 -12.19 -1.50
CA GLU A 124 8.90 -13.14 -0.66
C GLU A 124 7.95 -12.42 0.29
N THR A 125 8.40 -11.32 0.91
CA THR A 125 7.58 -10.51 1.82
C THR A 125 6.41 -9.86 1.11
N THR A 126 6.63 -9.30 -0.07
CA THR A 126 5.57 -8.65 -0.87
C THR A 126 4.56 -9.66 -1.38
N LEU A 127 5.03 -10.81 -1.87
CA LEU A 127 4.18 -11.88 -2.37
C LEU A 127 3.29 -12.45 -1.25
N ARG A 128 3.84 -12.61 -0.04
CA ARG A 128 3.07 -13.04 1.14
C ARG A 128 1.94 -12.06 1.46
N GLU A 129 2.22 -10.76 1.48
CA GLU A 129 1.20 -9.72 1.69
C GLU A 129 0.11 -9.72 0.61
N ILE A 130 0.49 -9.99 -0.65
CA ILE A 130 -0.45 -10.09 -1.77
C ILE A 130 -1.35 -11.31 -1.60
N PHE A 131 -0.79 -12.46 -1.24
CA PHE A 131 -1.54 -13.70 -1.03
C PHE A 131 -2.51 -13.60 0.15
N ASP A 132 -2.14 -12.91 1.23
CA ASP A 132 -3.04 -12.67 2.38
C ASP A 132 -4.28 -11.85 2.00
N LYS A 133 -4.20 -11.02 0.95
CA LYS A 133 -5.32 -10.23 0.43
C LYS A 133 -6.26 -11.03 -0.47
N MET A 134 -5.81 -12.17 -1.00
CA MET A 134 -6.62 -13.02 -1.87
C MET A 134 -7.64 -13.80 -1.04
N LYS A 135 -8.86 -13.28 -0.94
CA LYS A 135 -9.98 -13.94 -0.25
C LYS A 135 -10.65 -15.06 -1.07
N ASP A 136 -10.41 -15.08 -2.37
CA ASP A 136 -10.99 -16.06 -3.29
C ASP A 136 -10.29 -17.40 -3.17
N LYS A 137 -10.91 -18.34 -2.48
CA LYS A 137 -10.48 -19.74 -2.46
C LYS A 137 -11.03 -20.47 -3.67
N ARG A 138 -10.45 -20.24 -4.85
CA ARG A 138 -10.66 -21.13 -5.98
C ARG A 138 -9.92 -22.43 -5.69
N SER A 139 -10.60 -23.57 -5.79
CA SER A 139 -9.94 -24.87 -5.68
C SER A 139 -9.13 -25.11 -6.94
N CYS A 140 -7.83 -25.35 -6.78
CA CYS A 140 -6.98 -25.87 -7.85
C CYS A 140 -7.11 -27.40 -7.86
N SER A 141 -7.39 -27.98 -9.01
CA SER A 141 -7.45 -29.44 -9.18
C SER A 141 -6.05 -30.05 -9.15
N ALA A 142 -5.97 -31.34 -8.79
CA ALA A 142 -4.69 -32.05 -8.77
C ALA A 142 -4.01 -32.06 -10.16
N ASP A 143 -4.80 -32.10 -11.23
CA ASP A 143 -4.31 -32.11 -12.61
C ASP A 143 -3.75 -30.72 -13.02
N GLU A 144 -4.35 -29.62 -12.56
CA GLU A 144 -3.80 -28.26 -12.77
C GLU A 144 -2.46 -28.07 -12.04
N ILE A 145 -2.37 -28.55 -10.80
CA ILE A 145 -1.13 -28.50 -10.02
C ILE A 145 -0.04 -29.32 -10.73
N ALA A 146 -0.37 -30.54 -11.17
CA ALA A 146 0.57 -31.41 -11.88
C ALA A 146 1.06 -30.79 -13.20
N LYS A 147 0.20 -30.06 -13.90
CA LYS A 147 0.58 -29.36 -15.13
C LYS A 147 1.60 -28.24 -14.87
N ILE A 148 1.39 -27.44 -13.82
CA ILE A 148 2.33 -26.37 -13.43
C ILE A 148 3.65 -26.97 -12.96
N GLU A 149 3.61 -28.02 -12.12
CA GLU A 149 4.82 -28.70 -11.66
C GLU A 149 5.64 -29.27 -12.83
N LEU A 150 5.00 -29.90 -13.82
CA LEU A 150 5.70 -30.43 -15.01
C LEU A 150 6.32 -29.32 -15.87
N GLU A 151 5.65 -28.17 -15.99
CA GLU A 151 6.11 -27.06 -16.80
C GLU A 151 7.32 -26.34 -16.19
N TYR A 152 7.29 -26.09 -14.89
CA TYR A 152 8.32 -25.28 -14.20
C TYR A 152 9.34 -26.12 -13.43
N PHE A 153 8.98 -27.33 -12.99
CA PHE A 153 9.81 -28.20 -12.13
C PHE A 153 9.82 -29.68 -12.59
N PRO A 154 10.10 -29.98 -13.87
CA PRO A 154 9.94 -31.31 -14.45
C PRO A 154 10.74 -32.43 -13.77
N ASN A 155 11.82 -32.09 -13.07
CA ASN A 155 12.74 -33.04 -12.43
C ASN A 155 12.97 -32.77 -10.93
N GLU A 156 12.24 -31.84 -10.31
CA GLU A 156 12.55 -31.32 -8.96
C GLU A 156 11.34 -31.31 -7.99
N SER A 157 10.25 -32.01 -8.34
CA SER A 157 9.06 -32.08 -7.48
C SER A 157 9.08 -33.30 -6.55
N ASP A 158 9.92 -33.27 -5.51
CA ASP A 158 9.97 -34.34 -4.49
C ASP A 158 8.59 -34.61 -3.86
N ASN A 159 7.81 -33.54 -3.63
CA ASN A 159 6.47 -33.63 -3.05
C ASN A 159 5.36 -33.92 -4.10
N GLY A 160 5.69 -33.89 -5.40
CA GLY A 160 4.75 -34.12 -6.51
C GLY A 160 4.98 -35.42 -7.28
N LEU A 161 6.00 -36.21 -6.92
CA LEU A 161 6.40 -37.47 -7.57
C LEU A 161 5.22 -38.36 -7.99
N PHE A 162 4.21 -38.52 -7.12
CA PHE A 162 3.08 -39.43 -7.36
C PHE A 162 1.89 -38.81 -8.09
N ARG A 163 1.89 -37.50 -8.38
CA ARG A 163 0.74 -36.84 -9.05
C ARG A 163 0.56 -37.30 -10.50
N HIS A 164 1.63 -37.74 -11.15
CA HIS A 164 1.62 -38.20 -12.54
C HIS A 164 1.27 -39.69 -12.70
N PHE A 165 1.22 -40.44 -11.60
CA PHE A 165 0.88 -41.85 -11.58
C PHE A 165 -0.57 -42.01 -11.12
N LYS A 166 -1.50 -42.09 -12.08
CA LYS A 166 -2.91 -42.47 -11.86
C LYS A 166 -3.13 -43.92 -12.29
#